data_AF-A0A195EW75-F1
#
_entry.id   AF-A0A195EW75-F1
#
_cell.length_a   1.000
_cell.length_b   1.000
_cell.length_c   1.000
_cell.angle_alpha   90.00
_cell.angle_beta   90.00
_cell.angle_gamma   90.00
#
_symmetry.space_group_name_H-M   'P 1'
#
loop_
_entity.id
_entity.type
_entity.pdbx_description
1 polymer ?
#
loop_
_entity_poly.entity_id
_entity_poly.type
_entity_poly.pdbx_seq_one_letter_code
_entity_poly.pdbx_strand_id
1 'polypeptide(L)'
;VFINTYMDFRGGTVLWICKHTSVIQISNEITIKDNLYQNESINQNQESSTNLIHLSPVVKINDISVGNLFYDGAWQKPIKGMYWKHNDSLWANATHTDIKKCYQSAKKGLKTWSNISINARVQKFVLAAMVEKWIKFAYLYKNIQGYIENEMIEVLFTRKALDVIILRQENENILFFRLMQTLIAGNSVIVIFDANFCNPSSYYDMFSKCGMPPGVINLLSHENISTLESKLYGNYTMYANRYFLKGTSLDAYIGSFKNLTTPKVITIPLQ
;
A
#
# COMPACT_ATOMS: atom_id res chain seq x y z
N VAL A 1 -9.32 27.33 29.53
CA VAL A 1 -7.88 27.04 29.61
C VAL A 1 -7.54 26.02 28.54
N PHE A 2 -6.76 26.41 27.53
CA PHE A 2 -6.30 25.52 26.45
C PHE A 2 -5.29 24.52 27.02
N ILE A 3 -5.52 23.21 26.89
CA ILE A 3 -4.51 22.18 27.17
C ILE A 3 -4.33 21.29 25.95
N ASN A 4 -3.22 21.58 25.27
CA ASN A 4 -2.42 20.84 24.31
C ASN A 4 -2.72 19.32 24.13
N THR A 5 -3.10 18.92 22.91
CA THR A 5 -3.37 17.53 22.46
C THR A 5 -2.10 16.68 22.17
N TYR A 6 -0.98 16.97 22.83
CA TYR A 6 0.27 16.22 22.69
C TYR A 6 0.93 16.05 24.06
N MET A 7 0.43 15.11 24.87
CA MET A 7 1.21 14.56 25.99
C MET A 7 1.03 13.04 26.05
N ASP A 8 2.08 12.34 25.60
CA ASP A 8 2.36 10.95 25.93
C ASP A 8 2.66 10.92 27.44
N PHE A 9 1.70 10.52 28.26
CA PHE A 9 1.95 10.24 29.68
C PHE A 9 2.72 8.93 29.78
N ARG A 10 4.05 9.04 29.91
CA ARG A 10 4.92 7.93 30.34
C ARG A 10 4.64 7.63 31.80
N GLY A 11 3.85 6.58 32.03
CA GLY A 11 3.62 6.02 33.36
C GLY A 11 2.96 4.64 33.36
N GLY A 12 2.50 4.14 32.22
CA GLY A 12 1.91 2.81 32.09
C GLY A 12 2.90 1.81 31.49
N THR A 13 2.91 0.60 32.02
CA THR A 13 3.64 -0.58 31.53
C THR A 13 3.44 -0.69 30.02
N VAL A 14 4.43 -0.28 29.23
CA VAL A 14 4.42 -0.46 27.77
C VAL A 14 4.41 -1.96 27.53
N LEU A 15 3.21 -2.50 27.24
CA LEU A 15 3.00 -3.88 26.82
C LEU A 15 4.08 -4.23 25.79
N TRP A 16 4.96 -5.16 26.18
CA TRP A 16 6.19 -5.53 25.48
C TRP A 16 5.98 -5.85 23.98
N ILE A 17 4.76 -6.24 23.62
CA ILE A 17 4.28 -6.47 22.25
C ILE A 17 4.36 -5.21 21.37
N CYS A 18 4.06 -4.01 21.91
CA CYS A 18 4.10 -2.76 21.15
C CYS A 18 5.52 -2.35 20.74
N LYS A 19 6.54 -2.69 21.55
CA LYS A 19 7.95 -2.39 21.21
C LYS A 19 8.38 -3.15 19.95
N HIS A 20 8.08 -4.44 19.87
CA HIS A 20 8.56 -5.27 18.75
C HIS A 20 7.95 -4.88 17.40
N THR A 21 6.68 -4.47 17.38
CA THR A 21 6.01 -4.02 16.13
C THR A 21 6.50 -2.63 15.70
N SER A 22 6.80 -1.74 16.65
CA SER A 22 7.36 -0.42 16.35
C SER A 22 8.75 -0.49 15.71
N VAL A 23 9.60 -1.44 16.12
CA VAL A 23 10.95 -1.61 15.56
C VAL A 23 10.92 -2.07 14.09
N ILE A 24 10.02 -3.00 13.73
CA ILE A 24 9.88 -3.50 12.35
C ILE A 24 9.32 -2.42 11.41
N GLN A 25 8.38 -1.61 11.91
CA GLN A 25 7.82 -0.49 11.14
C GLN A 25 8.89 0.58 10.87
N ILE A 26 9.65 0.95 11.90
CA ILE A 26 10.76 1.90 11.79
C ILE A 26 11.82 1.38 10.82
N SER A 27 12.19 0.10 10.88
CA SER A 27 13.21 -0.46 10.00
C SER A 27 12.79 -0.40 8.52
N ASN A 28 11.55 -0.76 8.19
CA ASN A 28 11.10 -0.75 6.79
C ASN A 28 10.94 0.68 6.25
N GLU A 29 10.39 1.60 7.05
CA GLU A 29 10.24 3.00 6.64
C GLU A 29 11.61 3.68 6.47
N ILE A 30 12.58 3.38 7.33
CA ILE A 30 13.97 3.85 7.19
C ILE A 30 14.61 3.24 5.94
N THR A 31 14.53 1.93 5.72
CA THR A 31 15.13 1.29 4.53
C THR A 31 14.57 1.86 3.23
N ILE A 32 13.25 2.08 3.13
CA ILE A 32 12.64 2.65 1.92
C ILE A 32 13.05 4.12 1.76
N LYS A 33 13.04 4.91 2.84
CA LYS A 33 13.50 6.31 2.76
C LYS A 33 14.96 6.39 2.35
N ASP A 34 15.84 5.64 2.99
CA ASP A 34 17.27 5.64 2.69
C ASP A 34 17.49 5.25 1.22
N ASN A 35 16.85 4.18 0.73
CA ASN A 35 16.93 3.78 -0.67
C ASN A 35 16.40 4.83 -1.65
N LEU A 36 15.37 5.60 -1.27
CA LEU A 36 14.83 6.69 -2.09
C LEU A 36 15.68 7.98 -2.06
N TYR A 37 16.45 8.20 -0.99
CA TYR A 37 17.27 9.39 -0.78
C TYR A 37 18.77 9.18 -1.06
N GLN A 38 19.24 7.95 -1.28
CA GLN A 38 20.56 7.67 -1.85
C GLN A 38 20.69 8.35 -3.23
N ASN A 39 21.77 9.12 -3.43
CA ASN A 39 21.99 9.93 -4.61
C ASN A 39 22.03 9.08 -5.90
N GLU A 40 21.37 9.57 -6.96
CA GLU A 40 21.30 8.97 -8.31
C GLU A 40 22.67 8.77 -8.99
N SER A 41 23.77 9.21 -8.36
CA SER A 41 25.11 9.27 -8.95
C SER A 41 25.84 7.92 -9.05
N ILE A 42 25.37 6.84 -8.42
CA ILE A 42 26.11 5.57 -8.36
C ILE A 42 25.57 4.49 -9.33
N ASN A 43 24.33 4.59 -9.80
CA ASN A 43 23.70 3.56 -10.64
C ASN A 43 23.28 4.08 -12.02
N GLN A 44 24.14 4.87 -12.69
CA GLN A 44 24.05 5.08 -14.14
C GLN A 44 24.74 3.95 -14.92
N ASN A 45 24.66 2.71 -14.44
CA ASN A 45 24.93 1.59 -15.31
C ASN A 45 23.76 1.54 -16.29
N GLN A 46 24.06 1.95 -17.51
CA GLN A 46 23.21 1.91 -18.68
C GLN A 46 22.66 0.49 -18.80
N GLU A 47 21.47 0.24 -18.22
CA GLU A 47 20.75 -1.02 -18.38
C GLU A 47 20.50 -1.18 -19.88
N SER A 48 21.26 -2.06 -20.53
CA SER A 48 21.07 -2.38 -21.94
C SER A 48 19.79 -3.18 -22.06
N SER A 49 18.69 -2.47 -22.28
CA SER A 49 17.39 -3.06 -22.56
C SER A 49 17.14 -3.00 -24.06
N THR A 50 16.72 -4.14 -24.60
CA THR A 50 16.41 -4.29 -26.03
C THR A 50 14.98 -3.88 -26.37
N ASN A 51 14.11 -3.67 -25.37
CA ASN A 51 12.69 -3.38 -25.56
C ASN A 51 12.27 -1.95 -25.15
N LEU A 52 13.21 -1.10 -24.77
CA LEU A 52 12.95 0.29 -24.40
C LEU A 52 12.67 1.17 -25.61
N ILE A 53 11.56 1.90 -25.55
CA ILE A 53 11.10 2.84 -26.58
C ILE A 53 10.89 4.20 -25.93
N HIS A 54 11.47 5.24 -26.51
CA HIS A 54 11.20 6.62 -26.12
C HIS A 54 10.01 7.14 -26.92
N LEU A 55 8.86 7.37 -26.27
CA LEU A 55 7.69 7.92 -26.96
C LEU A 55 7.84 9.45 -27.11
N SER A 56 8.10 9.90 -28.33
CA SER A 56 7.98 11.33 -28.67
C SER A 56 6.49 11.71 -28.79
N PRO A 57 6.12 12.98 -28.54
CA PRO A 57 4.73 13.44 -28.57
C PRO A 57 4.03 13.35 -29.95
N VAL A 58 4.74 12.91 -31.00
CA VAL A 58 4.30 12.98 -32.41
C VAL A 58 3.95 11.60 -33.01
N VAL A 59 4.13 10.50 -32.27
CA VAL A 59 3.80 9.16 -32.80
C VAL A 59 2.28 8.99 -32.84
N LYS A 60 1.70 8.81 -34.04
CA LYS A 60 0.32 8.35 -34.23
C LYS A 60 0.25 6.87 -33.84
N ILE A 61 -0.02 6.63 -32.57
CA ILE A 61 -0.21 5.30 -31.99
C ILE A 61 -1.67 4.90 -32.22
N ASN A 62 -2.02 4.53 -33.47
CA ASN A 62 -3.42 4.25 -33.76
C ASN A 62 -3.87 2.84 -33.31
N ASP A 63 -2.95 1.90 -33.07
CA ASP A 63 -3.29 0.51 -32.73
C ASP A 63 -2.55 -0.13 -31.53
N ILE A 64 -1.65 0.60 -30.84
CA ILE A 64 -0.88 0.06 -29.71
C ILE A 64 -1.40 0.62 -28.39
N SER A 65 -1.78 -0.26 -27.45
CA SER A 65 -2.19 0.16 -26.11
C SER A 65 -1.00 0.73 -25.34
N VAL A 66 -1.16 1.90 -24.72
CA VAL A 66 -0.13 2.56 -23.91
C VAL A 66 -0.58 2.62 -22.45
N GLY A 67 0.08 1.84 -21.60
CA GLY A 67 -0.13 1.88 -20.16
C GLY A 67 0.87 2.78 -19.45
N ASN A 68 0.34 3.77 -18.76
CA ASN A 68 1.09 4.71 -17.96
C ASN A 68 1.26 4.23 -16.51
N LEU A 69 2.04 4.97 -15.72
CA LEU A 69 2.07 4.79 -14.25
C LEU A 69 0.78 5.33 -13.65
N PHE A 70 0.42 4.94 -12.43
CA PHE A 70 -0.74 5.52 -11.74
C PHE A 70 -0.36 5.96 -10.34
N TYR A 71 -0.49 7.24 -10.05
CA TYR A 71 -0.31 7.81 -8.70
C TYR A 71 -0.96 9.20 -8.65
N ASP A 72 -1.18 9.71 -7.44
CA ASP A 72 -1.96 10.93 -7.17
C ASP A 72 -3.38 10.88 -7.77
N GLY A 73 -3.94 9.66 -7.94
CA GLY A 73 -5.29 9.44 -8.45
C GLY A 73 -5.45 9.61 -9.97
N ALA A 74 -4.34 9.68 -10.73
CA ALA A 74 -4.36 9.84 -12.17
C ALA A 74 -3.26 9.00 -12.86
N TRP A 75 -3.45 8.79 -14.16
CA TRP A 75 -2.44 8.20 -15.04
C TRP A 75 -1.31 9.19 -15.32
N GLN A 76 -0.06 8.75 -15.18
CA GLN A 76 1.15 9.56 -15.22
C GLN A 76 2.13 8.99 -16.24
N LYS A 77 2.56 9.82 -17.19
CA LYS A 77 3.66 9.43 -18.09
C LYS A 77 4.96 9.25 -17.29
N PRO A 78 5.83 8.29 -17.64
CA PRO A 78 7.13 8.14 -17.01
C PRO A 78 7.98 9.39 -17.25
N ILE A 79 8.74 9.82 -16.25
CA ILE A 79 9.49 11.09 -16.31
C ILE A 79 10.45 11.18 -17.49
N LYS A 80 11.11 10.07 -17.85
CA LYS A 80 12.01 10.00 -19.01
C LYS A 80 11.30 9.72 -20.35
N GLY A 81 9.97 9.60 -20.36
CA GLY A 81 9.22 9.23 -21.58
C GLY A 81 9.54 7.82 -22.10
N MET A 82 10.13 6.97 -21.27
CA MET A 82 10.59 5.63 -21.62
C MET A 82 9.51 4.60 -21.33
N TYR A 83 9.26 3.73 -22.30
CA TYR A 83 8.30 2.63 -22.23
C TYR A 83 8.98 1.33 -22.63
N TRP A 84 8.45 0.19 -22.20
CA TRP A 84 8.89 -1.15 -22.61
C TRP A 84 7.75 -1.89 -23.30
N LYS A 85 8.08 -2.70 -24.30
CA LYS A 85 7.08 -3.45 -25.09
C LYS A 85 6.78 -4.81 -24.47
N HIS A 86 5.49 -5.13 -24.30
CA HIS A 86 5.02 -6.46 -23.91
C HIS A 86 3.56 -6.68 -24.29
N ASN A 87 3.23 -7.87 -24.82
CA ASN A 87 1.91 -8.26 -25.31
C ASN A 87 1.26 -7.16 -26.18
N ASP A 88 1.99 -6.73 -27.21
CA ASP A 88 1.58 -5.67 -28.16
C ASP A 88 1.14 -4.34 -27.52
N SER A 89 1.58 -4.12 -26.28
CA SER A 89 1.35 -2.89 -25.52
C SER A 89 2.68 -2.26 -25.12
N LEU A 90 2.65 -0.94 -24.90
CA LEU A 90 3.75 -0.17 -24.34
C LEU A 90 3.45 0.17 -22.89
N TRP A 91 4.33 -0.21 -21.98
CA TRP A 91 4.17 0.03 -20.56
C TRP A 91 5.23 1.00 -20.08
N ALA A 92 4.86 1.94 -19.21
CA ALA A 92 5.79 2.92 -18.70
C ALA A 92 6.98 2.25 -18.00
N ASN A 93 8.19 2.76 -18.22
CA ASN A 93 9.39 2.29 -17.54
C ASN A 93 9.76 3.26 -16.41
N ALA A 94 9.34 2.94 -15.19
CA ALA A 94 9.44 3.83 -14.04
C ALA A 94 10.89 4.08 -13.61
N THR A 95 11.28 5.35 -13.56
CA THR A 95 12.59 5.77 -13.08
C THR A 95 12.63 5.89 -11.56
N HIS A 96 13.82 6.13 -10.99
CA HIS A 96 13.95 6.46 -9.57
C HIS A 96 13.06 7.62 -9.14
N THR A 97 13.00 8.67 -9.96
CA THR A 97 12.18 9.84 -9.69
C THR A 97 10.68 9.50 -9.72
N ASP A 98 10.26 8.62 -10.62
CA ASP A 98 8.87 8.15 -10.68
C ASP A 98 8.49 7.36 -9.41
N ILE A 99 9.38 6.47 -8.96
CA ILE A 99 9.18 5.68 -7.73
C ILE A 99 9.04 6.62 -6.52
N LYS A 100 9.90 7.65 -6.42
CA LYS A 100 9.85 8.63 -5.34
C LYS A 100 8.52 9.40 -5.32
N LYS A 101 8.05 9.88 -6.47
CA LYS A 101 6.74 10.56 -6.58
C LYS A 101 5.59 9.63 -6.22
N CYS A 102 5.59 8.41 -6.75
CA CYS A 102 4.60 7.39 -6.44
C CYS A 102 4.56 7.06 -4.94
N TYR A 103 5.72 6.93 -4.27
CA TYR A 103 5.78 6.69 -2.84
C TYR A 103 5.28 7.88 -2.02
N GLN A 104 5.59 9.11 -2.42
CA GLN A 104 5.04 10.31 -1.78
C GLN A 104 3.52 10.40 -1.92
N SER A 105 2.99 10.09 -3.11
CA SER A 105 1.55 9.92 -3.35
C SER A 105 0.97 8.89 -2.39
N ALA A 106 1.60 7.71 -2.28
CA ALA A 106 1.16 6.66 -1.37
C ALA A 106 1.10 7.11 0.10
N LYS A 107 2.13 7.83 0.60
CA LYS A 107 2.12 8.37 1.97
C LYS A 107 1.01 9.41 2.20
N LYS A 108 0.68 10.23 1.20
CA LYS A 108 -0.48 11.14 1.28
C LYS A 108 -1.79 10.35 1.31
N GLY A 109 -1.93 9.36 0.44
CA GLY A 109 -3.08 8.46 0.41
C GLY A 109 -3.29 7.74 1.73
N LEU A 110 -2.22 7.21 2.34
CA LEU A 110 -2.23 6.57 3.65
C LEU A 110 -2.80 7.50 4.73
N LYS A 111 -2.34 8.75 4.78
CA LYS A 111 -2.79 9.74 5.77
C LYS A 111 -4.31 9.97 5.68
N THR A 112 -4.85 10.05 4.47
CA THR A 112 -6.29 10.24 4.26
C THR A 112 -7.07 8.95 4.53
N TRP A 113 -6.59 7.81 4.03
CA TRP A 113 -7.31 6.54 4.04
C TRP A 113 -7.36 5.85 5.40
N SER A 114 -6.27 5.96 6.18
CA SER A 114 -6.20 5.40 7.52
C SER A 114 -7.17 6.08 8.51
N ASN A 115 -7.57 7.32 8.24
CA ASN A 115 -8.54 8.07 9.04
C ASN A 115 -10.00 7.72 8.71
N ILE A 116 -10.28 7.05 7.60
CA ILE A 116 -11.62 6.56 7.26
C ILE A 116 -11.94 5.34 8.14
N SER A 117 -13.18 5.21 8.60
CA SER A 117 -13.57 4.03 9.40
C SER A 117 -13.54 2.74 8.55
N ILE A 118 -13.29 1.59 9.17
CA ILE A 118 -13.27 0.31 8.43
C ILE A 118 -14.61 0.06 7.71
N ASN A 119 -15.73 0.42 8.34
CA ASN A 119 -17.07 0.29 7.74
C ASN A 119 -17.20 1.14 6.46
N ALA A 120 -16.76 2.39 6.51
CA ALA A 120 -16.78 3.27 5.34
C ALA A 120 -15.83 2.79 4.23
N ARG A 121 -14.66 2.23 4.59
CA ARG A 121 -13.76 1.61 3.61
C ARG A 121 -14.41 0.40 2.94
N VAL A 122 -15.08 -0.45 3.72
CA VAL A 122 -15.76 -1.65 3.22
C VAL A 122 -16.91 -1.28 2.28
N GLN A 123 -17.71 -0.26 2.62
CA GLN A 123 -18.81 0.23 1.79
C GLN A 123 -18.38 0.64 0.38
N LYS A 124 -17.15 1.15 0.20
CA LYS A 124 -16.61 1.49 -1.13
C LYS A 124 -16.45 0.28 -2.06
N PHE A 125 -16.51 -0.94 -1.52
CA PHE A 125 -16.35 -2.19 -2.27
C PHE A 125 -17.63 -3.03 -2.34
N VAL A 126 -18.71 -2.64 -1.65
CA VAL A 126 -19.96 -3.43 -1.55
C VAL A 126 -20.65 -3.68 -2.88
N LEU A 127 -20.36 -2.87 -3.90
CA LEU A 127 -20.95 -3.03 -5.24
C LEU A 127 -20.50 -4.28 -6.01
N ALA A 128 -19.43 -4.97 -5.60
CA ALA A 128 -18.97 -6.18 -6.27
C ALA A 128 -19.32 -7.44 -5.45
N ALA A 129 -20.04 -8.39 -6.06
CA ALA A 129 -20.43 -9.66 -5.43
C ALA A 129 -19.23 -10.49 -4.90
N MET A 130 -18.05 -10.32 -5.49
CA MET A 130 -16.79 -10.93 -4.99
C MET A 130 -16.39 -10.43 -3.59
N VAL A 131 -16.88 -9.26 -3.19
CA VAL A 131 -16.54 -8.61 -1.93
C VAL A 131 -17.42 -9.14 -0.79
N GLU A 132 -18.49 -9.90 -1.03
CA GLU A 132 -19.36 -10.41 0.04
C GLU A 132 -18.60 -11.29 1.05
N LYS A 133 -17.71 -12.17 0.57
CA LYS A 133 -16.82 -12.94 1.44
C LYS A 133 -15.89 -12.00 2.24
N TRP A 134 -15.39 -10.94 1.62
CA TRP A 134 -14.44 -10.00 2.22
C TRP A 134 -15.08 -9.04 3.23
N ILE A 135 -16.32 -8.61 2.98
CA ILE A 135 -17.16 -7.75 3.82
C ILE A 135 -17.47 -8.45 5.14
N LYS A 136 -17.86 -9.74 5.10
CA LYS A 136 -18.16 -10.52 6.30
C LYS A 136 -17.00 -10.50 7.31
N PHE A 137 -15.75 -10.40 6.86
CA PHE A 137 -14.57 -10.34 7.75
C PHE A 137 -14.37 -8.99 8.45
N ALA A 138 -14.67 -7.86 7.79
CA ALA A 138 -14.60 -6.56 8.46
C ALA A 138 -15.56 -6.48 9.65
N TYR A 139 -16.66 -7.25 9.60
CA TYR A 139 -17.60 -7.43 10.71
C TYR A 139 -17.14 -8.46 11.76
N LEU A 140 -16.27 -9.41 11.40
CA LEU A 140 -15.73 -10.43 12.32
C LEU A 140 -14.64 -9.85 13.24
N TYR A 141 -13.86 -8.88 12.77
CA TYR A 141 -12.99 -8.08 13.63
C TYR A 141 -13.80 -6.94 14.28
N LYS A 142 -14.83 -7.30 15.05
CA LYS A 142 -15.70 -6.35 15.75
C LYS A 142 -14.81 -5.41 16.58
N ASN A 143 -14.91 -4.14 16.21
CA ASN A 143 -13.96 -3.09 16.51
C ASN A 143 -14.08 -2.65 17.96
N ILE A 144 -12.92 -2.45 18.59
CA ILE A 144 -12.75 -1.83 19.90
C ILE A 144 -13.21 -2.72 21.05
N GLN A 145 -12.25 -3.40 21.68
CA GLN A 145 -12.43 -3.94 23.02
C GLN A 145 -12.08 -2.85 24.00
N GLY A 146 -12.87 -2.67 25.05
CA GLY A 146 -12.57 -1.70 26.08
C GLY A 146 -13.03 -2.12 27.45
N TYR A 147 -12.48 -1.48 28.46
CA TYR A 147 -12.89 -1.63 29.85
C TYR A 147 -12.77 -0.29 30.56
N ILE A 148 -13.48 -0.16 31.68
CA ILE A 148 -13.35 0.99 32.57
C ILE A 148 -12.33 0.62 33.65
N GLU A 149 -11.28 1.42 33.76
CA GLU A 149 -10.25 1.31 34.78
C GLU A 149 -10.55 2.30 35.91
N ASN A 150 -10.65 1.78 37.14
CA ASN A 150 -10.84 2.55 38.36
C ASN A 150 -12.03 3.53 38.32
N GLU A 151 -13.10 3.19 37.57
CA GLU A 151 -14.33 4.01 37.39
C GLU A 151 -14.11 5.40 36.77
N MET A 152 -12.88 5.76 36.44
CA MET A 152 -12.49 7.12 36.04
C MET A 152 -11.89 7.19 34.63
N ILE A 153 -11.51 6.04 34.06
CA ILE A 153 -10.82 6.00 32.77
C ILE A 153 -11.45 4.90 31.91
N GLU A 154 -11.98 5.25 30.75
CA GLU A 154 -12.33 4.28 29.71
C GLU A 154 -11.08 4.00 28.84
N VAL A 155 -10.70 2.72 28.76
CA VAL A 155 -9.57 2.24 27.95
C VAL A 155 -10.12 1.50 26.76
N LEU A 156 -9.74 1.93 25.54
CA LEU A 156 -10.16 1.36 24.27
C LEU A 156 -8.96 0.81 23.50
N PHE A 157 -9.01 -0.47 23.15
CA PHE A 157 -8.05 -1.14 22.30
C PHE A 157 -8.51 -1.10 20.84
N THR A 158 -7.80 -0.33 20.03
CA THR A 158 -8.02 -0.24 18.59
C THR A 158 -6.76 -0.66 17.81
N ARG A 159 -6.83 -0.60 16.49
CA ARG A 159 -5.68 -0.84 15.61
C ARG A 159 -5.58 0.27 14.57
N LYS A 160 -4.36 0.70 14.27
CA LYS A 160 -4.04 1.66 13.20
C LYS A 160 -3.41 0.94 12.02
N ALA A 161 -3.60 1.48 10.83
CA ALA A 161 -2.90 1.02 9.63
C ALA A 161 -1.38 1.01 9.84
N LEU A 162 -0.69 0.11 9.16
CA LEU A 162 0.76 -0.04 9.27
C LEU A 162 1.50 1.03 8.45
N ASP A 163 1.47 0.95 7.12
CA ASP A 163 2.20 1.86 6.23
C ASP A 163 1.78 1.69 4.75
N VAL A 164 2.59 2.19 3.82
CA VAL A 164 2.56 1.84 2.40
C VAL A 164 2.99 0.39 2.19
N ILE A 165 2.10 -0.44 1.62
CA ILE A 165 2.36 -1.84 1.32
C ILE A 165 2.61 -2.01 -0.18
N ILE A 166 3.60 -2.83 -0.53
CA ILE A 166 3.98 -3.10 -1.90
C ILE A 166 3.43 -4.46 -2.32
N LEU A 167 2.73 -4.52 -3.45
CA LEU A 167 2.14 -5.76 -3.95
C LEU A 167 2.66 -6.11 -5.33
N ARG A 168 2.94 -7.40 -5.50
CA ARG A 168 3.33 -8.04 -6.74
C ARG A 168 2.85 -9.49 -6.72
N GLN A 169 2.11 -9.94 -7.72
CA GLN A 169 1.63 -11.33 -7.79
C GLN A 169 1.55 -11.81 -9.22
N GLU A 170 1.81 -13.09 -9.43
CA GLU A 170 1.62 -13.77 -10.72
C GLU A 170 0.16 -14.13 -10.96
N ASN A 171 -0.62 -14.30 -9.88
CA ASN A 171 -2.02 -14.68 -9.94
C ASN A 171 -2.92 -13.49 -9.56
N GLU A 172 -3.83 -13.14 -10.47
CA GLU A 172 -4.71 -11.98 -10.34
C GLU A 172 -5.65 -12.11 -9.13
N ASN A 173 -6.19 -13.30 -8.88
CA ASN A 173 -7.06 -13.53 -7.71
C ASN A 173 -6.29 -13.31 -6.40
N ILE A 174 -5.03 -13.76 -6.33
CA ILE A 174 -4.17 -13.51 -5.15
C ILE A 174 -3.84 -12.01 -5.02
N LEU A 175 -3.62 -11.31 -6.14
CA LEU A 175 -3.37 -9.86 -6.14
C LEU A 175 -4.58 -9.11 -5.56
N PHE A 176 -5.77 -9.33 -6.12
CA PHE A 176 -7.00 -8.70 -5.66
C PHE A 176 -7.26 -9.00 -4.20
N PHE A 177 -7.09 -10.26 -3.83
CA PHE A 177 -7.28 -10.69 -2.47
C PHE A 177 -6.41 -9.90 -1.46
N ARG A 178 -5.10 -9.82 -1.73
CA ARG A 178 -4.16 -9.09 -0.87
C ARG A 178 -4.37 -7.57 -0.94
N LEU A 179 -4.70 -7.04 -2.10
CA LEU A 179 -5.07 -5.64 -2.29
C LEU A 179 -6.24 -5.27 -1.38
N MET A 180 -7.29 -6.07 -1.37
CA MET A 180 -8.47 -5.83 -0.55
C MET A 180 -8.18 -5.94 0.94
N GLN A 181 -7.44 -6.95 1.39
CA GLN A 181 -7.00 -7.06 2.79
C GLN A 181 -6.24 -5.82 3.24
N THR A 182 -5.33 -5.34 2.38
CA THR A 182 -4.48 -4.18 2.66
C THR A 182 -5.29 -2.89 2.75
N LEU A 183 -6.23 -2.69 1.82
CA LEU A 183 -7.09 -1.52 1.77
C LEU A 183 -8.08 -1.50 2.94
N ILE A 184 -8.70 -2.63 3.29
CA ILE A 184 -9.61 -2.73 4.45
C ILE A 184 -8.87 -2.41 5.75
N ALA A 185 -7.62 -2.86 5.90
CA ALA A 185 -6.74 -2.53 7.01
C ALA A 185 -6.34 -1.04 7.09
N GLY A 186 -6.67 -0.23 6.08
CA GLY A 186 -6.44 1.22 6.05
C GLY A 186 -5.06 1.62 5.54
N ASN A 187 -4.31 0.68 4.95
CA ASN A 187 -3.02 0.94 4.32
C ASN A 187 -3.21 1.48 2.89
N SER A 188 -2.24 2.23 2.39
CA SER A 188 -2.11 2.52 0.96
C SER A 188 -1.25 1.46 0.29
N VAL A 189 -1.41 1.31 -1.03
CA VAL A 189 -0.75 0.26 -1.80
C VAL A 189 -0.01 0.83 -3.00
N ILE A 190 1.18 0.29 -3.27
CA ILE A 190 1.83 0.38 -4.59
C ILE A 190 1.85 -1.03 -5.18
N VAL A 191 1.15 -1.22 -6.29
CA VAL A 191 1.26 -2.45 -7.09
C VAL A 191 2.40 -2.27 -8.08
N ILE A 192 3.20 -3.31 -8.23
CA ILE A 192 4.25 -3.38 -9.23
C ILE A 192 3.93 -4.50 -10.20
N PHE A 193 4.08 -4.23 -11.50
CA PHE A 193 3.98 -5.25 -12.54
C PHE A 193 5.15 -5.19 -13.53
N ASP A 194 5.43 -6.32 -14.14
CA ASP A 194 6.31 -6.52 -15.29
C ASP A 194 5.68 -7.59 -16.21
N ALA A 195 6.44 -8.20 -17.12
CA ALA A 195 5.98 -9.25 -18.01
C ALA A 195 5.50 -10.55 -17.30
N ASN A 196 5.90 -10.79 -16.06
CA ASN A 196 5.63 -12.00 -15.29
C ASN A 196 4.54 -11.81 -14.23
N PHE A 197 4.22 -10.55 -13.87
CA PHE A 197 3.26 -10.25 -12.80
C PHE A 197 2.01 -9.55 -13.31
N CYS A 198 0.91 -9.76 -12.60
CA CYS A 198 -0.41 -9.24 -12.96
C CYS A 198 -0.43 -7.71 -13.00
N ASN A 199 -1.09 -7.19 -14.03
CA ASN A 199 -1.38 -5.78 -14.18
C ASN A 199 -2.86 -5.49 -13.88
N PRO A 200 -3.18 -4.88 -12.73
CA PRO A 200 -4.56 -4.53 -12.37
C PRO A 200 -5.06 -3.23 -13.00
N SER A 201 -4.37 -2.66 -14.00
CA SER A 201 -4.69 -1.35 -14.60
C SER A 201 -6.15 -1.20 -15.03
N SER A 202 -6.79 -2.26 -15.53
CA SER A 202 -8.20 -2.27 -15.93
C SER A 202 -9.18 -1.90 -14.80
N TYR A 203 -8.77 -2.03 -13.54
CA TYR A 203 -9.61 -1.76 -12.37
C TYR A 203 -9.36 -0.37 -11.76
N TYR A 204 -8.35 0.36 -12.22
CA TYR A 204 -7.94 1.61 -11.58
C TYR A 204 -8.94 2.74 -11.83
N ASP A 205 -9.52 2.79 -13.02
CA ASP A 205 -10.61 3.71 -13.32
C ASP A 205 -11.84 3.41 -12.47
N MET A 206 -12.10 2.13 -12.16
CA MET A 206 -13.16 1.74 -11.23
C MET A 206 -12.86 2.24 -9.82
N PHE A 207 -11.65 2.04 -9.30
CA PHE A 207 -11.26 2.54 -7.98
C PHE A 207 -11.35 4.06 -7.87
N SER A 208 -10.92 4.78 -8.92
CA SER A 208 -11.05 6.24 -8.98
C SER A 208 -12.53 6.67 -8.91
N LYS A 209 -13.42 6.02 -9.67
CA LYS A 209 -14.87 6.26 -9.64
C LYS A 209 -15.53 5.92 -8.30
N CYS A 210 -15.01 4.95 -7.55
CA CYS A 210 -15.46 4.64 -6.18
C CYS A 210 -15.09 5.71 -5.14
N GLY A 211 -14.51 6.84 -5.57
CA GLY A 211 -14.08 7.93 -4.71
C GLY A 211 -12.96 7.50 -3.76
N MET A 212 -12.08 6.60 -4.22
CA MET A 212 -10.85 6.33 -3.50
C MET A 212 -10.00 7.59 -3.45
N PRO A 213 -9.47 7.99 -2.28
CA PRO A 213 -8.58 9.13 -2.21
C PRO A 213 -7.35 8.93 -3.13
N PRO A 214 -6.87 10.00 -3.76
CA PRO A 214 -5.60 10.00 -4.49
C PRO A 214 -4.46 9.37 -3.67
N GLY A 215 -3.71 8.49 -4.30
CA GLY A 215 -2.56 7.81 -3.71
C GLY A 215 -2.89 6.61 -2.82
N VAL A 216 -4.15 6.22 -2.64
CA VAL A 216 -4.48 5.00 -1.88
C VAL A 216 -4.07 3.73 -2.63
N ILE A 217 -4.26 3.74 -3.95
CA ILE A 217 -3.77 2.69 -4.86
C ILE A 217 -2.87 3.37 -5.87
N ASN A 218 -1.70 2.80 -6.11
CA ASN A 218 -0.71 3.30 -7.04
C ASN A 218 -0.16 2.13 -7.87
N LEU A 219 0.28 2.39 -9.09
CA LEU A 219 0.83 1.41 -10.03
C LEU A 219 2.18 1.90 -10.54
N LEU A 220 3.18 1.03 -10.42
CA LEU A 220 4.48 1.18 -11.07
C LEU A 220 4.74 0.02 -12.01
N SER A 221 5.44 0.30 -13.10
CA SER A 221 5.93 -0.71 -14.04
C SER A 221 7.37 -0.45 -14.39
N HIS A 222 8.10 -1.54 -14.61
CA HIS A 222 9.46 -1.50 -15.12
C HIS A 222 9.71 -2.80 -15.86
N GLU A 223 10.51 -2.76 -16.94
CA GLU A 223 10.85 -3.97 -17.69
C GLU A 223 11.58 -4.99 -16.81
N ASN A 224 12.48 -4.50 -15.97
CA ASN A 224 13.22 -5.29 -15.00
C ASN A 224 12.75 -4.97 -13.57
N ILE A 225 11.98 -5.87 -12.96
CA ILE A 225 11.45 -5.63 -11.63
C ILE A 225 12.52 -5.55 -10.53
N SER A 226 13.69 -6.17 -10.72
CA SER A 226 14.77 -6.15 -9.72
C SER A 226 15.24 -4.72 -9.39
N THR A 227 15.15 -3.82 -10.37
CA THR A 227 15.39 -2.37 -10.22
C THR A 227 14.38 -1.71 -9.27
N LEU A 228 13.13 -2.20 -9.24
CA LEU A 228 12.10 -1.75 -8.31
C LEU A 228 12.22 -2.46 -6.95
N GLU A 229 12.51 -3.75 -6.93
CA GLU A 229 12.65 -4.56 -5.70
C GLU A 229 13.72 -3.99 -4.77
N SER A 230 14.91 -3.76 -5.30
CA SER A 230 16.06 -3.24 -4.55
C SER A 230 15.76 -1.90 -3.87
N LYS A 231 14.89 -1.09 -4.48
CA LYS A 231 14.50 0.23 -3.95
C LYS A 231 13.34 0.18 -2.96
N LEU A 232 12.43 -0.79 -3.10
CA LEU A 232 11.16 -0.79 -2.37
C LEU A 232 11.05 -1.84 -1.25
N TYR A 233 11.61 -3.04 -1.39
CA TYR A 233 11.38 -4.10 -0.40
C TYR A 233 12.42 -5.24 -0.35
N GLY A 234 13.42 -5.26 -1.24
CA GLY A 234 14.41 -6.35 -1.31
C GLY A 234 13.78 -7.68 -1.72
N ASN A 235 13.93 -8.72 -0.89
CA ASN A 235 13.35 -10.05 -1.17
C ASN A 235 11.82 -10.04 -0.99
N TYR A 236 11.07 -10.11 -2.09
CA TYR A 236 9.62 -10.05 -2.05
C TYR A 236 8.97 -11.20 -1.27
N THR A 237 9.49 -12.41 -1.36
CA THR A 237 8.90 -13.57 -0.67
C THR A 237 8.95 -13.40 0.84
N MET A 238 10.10 -12.97 1.36
CA MET A 238 10.24 -12.63 2.78
C MET A 238 9.35 -11.44 3.15
N TYR A 239 9.33 -10.40 2.32
CA TYR A 239 8.49 -9.21 2.53
C TYR A 239 7.00 -9.58 2.62
N ALA A 240 6.48 -10.31 1.64
CA ALA A 240 5.07 -10.68 1.55
C ALA A 240 4.64 -11.61 2.70
N ASN A 241 5.50 -12.57 3.09
CA ASN A 241 5.21 -13.49 4.19
C ASN A 241 5.13 -12.79 5.56
N ARG A 242 5.70 -11.57 5.71
CA ARG A 242 5.50 -10.77 6.92
C ARG A 242 4.06 -10.29 7.08
N TYR A 243 3.35 -10.09 5.97
CA TYR A 243 2.01 -9.50 5.95
C TYR A 243 0.90 -10.49 5.66
N PHE A 244 1.14 -11.44 4.75
CA PHE A 244 0.11 -12.31 4.22
C PHE A 244 0.40 -13.77 4.61
N LEU A 245 -0.45 -14.32 5.46
CA LEU A 245 -0.42 -15.75 5.78
C LEU A 245 -0.97 -16.57 4.61
N LYS A 246 -0.44 -17.77 4.44
CA LYS A 246 -0.89 -18.71 3.40
C LYS A 246 -2.24 -19.33 3.79
N GLY A 247 -3.05 -19.64 2.78
CA GLY A 247 -4.34 -20.32 2.92
C GLY A 247 -5.54 -19.37 2.92
N THR A 248 -6.72 -19.97 2.98
CA THR A 248 -8.01 -19.26 2.91
C THR A 248 -8.84 -19.42 4.20
N SER A 249 -8.25 -19.94 5.27
CA SER A 249 -8.90 -20.11 6.57
C SER A 249 -9.11 -18.77 7.27
N LEU A 250 -10.13 -18.66 8.12
CA LEU A 250 -10.41 -17.44 8.90
C LEU A 250 -9.17 -16.96 9.69
N ASP A 251 -8.39 -17.87 10.25
CA ASP A 251 -7.19 -17.54 11.02
C ASP A 251 -6.09 -16.90 10.17
N ALA A 252 -5.91 -17.37 8.92
CA ALA A 252 -4.93 -16.78 8.00
C ALA A 252 -5.30 -15.32 7.69
N TYR A 253 -6.59 -15.01 7.58
CA TYR A 253 -7.06 -13.64 7.38
C TYR A 253 -6.88 -12.78 8.62
N ILE A 254 -7.28 -13.27 9.79
CA ILE A 254 -7.14 -12.52 11.06
C ILE A 254 -5.65 -12.24 11.32
N GLY A 255 -4.79 -13.23 11.11
CA GLY A 255 -3.34 -13.06 11.23
C GLY A 255 -2.80 -12.02 10.24
N SER A 256 -3.23 -12.08 8.98
CA SER A 256 -2.81 -11.08 7.97
C SER A 256 -3.28 -9.68 8.32
N PHE A 257 -4.52 -9.52 8.80
CA PHE A 257 -5.04 -8.23 9.27
C PHE A 257 -4.23 -7.69 10.46
N LYS A 258 -3.89 -8.56 11.42
CA LYS A 258 -3.01 -8.20 12.56
C LYS A 258 -1.62 -7.80 12.08
N ASN A 259 -1.08 -8.41 11.03
CA ASN A 259 0.22 -8.05 10.48
C ASN A 259 0.20 -6.76 9.64
N LEU A 260 -0.95 -6.42 9.08
CA LEU A 260 -1.19 -5.19 8.32
C LEU A 260 -1.59 -3.98 9.18
N THR A 261 -1.65 -4.14 10.50
CA THR A 261 -2.07 -3.10 11.43
C THR A 261 -1.27 -3.16 12.72
N THR A 262 -1.21 -2.08 13.48
CA THR A 262 -0.56 -2.06 14.80
C THR A 262 -1.57 -1.76 15.91
N PRO A 263 -1.44 -2.35 17.11
CA PRO A 263 -2.28 -1.99 18.24
C PRO A 263 -2.16 -0.50 18.58
N LYS A 264 -3.27 0.11 19.00
CA LYS A 264 -3.34 1.47 19.54
C LYS A 264 -4.28 1.46 20.73
N VAL A 265 -3.85 2.03 21.84
CA VAL A 265 -4.69 2.24 23.03
C VAL A 265 -5.17 3.69 23.01
N ILE A 266 -6.44 3.90 23.32
CA ILE A 266 -7.04 5.22 23.53
C ILE A 266 -7.56 5.23 24.96
N THR A 267 -7.19 6.24 25.74
CA THR A 267 -7.66 6.44 27.11
C THR A 267 -8.53 7.69 27.16
N ILE A 268 -9.72 7.56 27.75
CA ILE A 268 -10.71 8.65 27.85
C ILE A 268 -11.04 8.83 29.34
N PRO A 269 -10.75 9.99 29.94
CA PRO A 269 -11.18 10.29 31.30
C PRO A 269 -12.72 10.39 31.35
N LEU A 270 -13.33 9.70 32.30
CA LEU A 270 -14.74 9.87 32.64
C LEU A 270 -14.83 11.07 33.60
N GLN A 271 -15.55 12.12 33.17
CA GLN A 271 -15.80 13.33 33.96
C GLN A 271 -17.02 13.17 34.85
#